data_AF-A0A178M7Z0-F1
#
_entry.id   AF-A0A178M7Z0-F1
#
_cell.length_a   1.000
_cell.length_b   1.000
_cell.length_c   1.000
_cell.angle_alpha   90.00
_cell.angle_beta   90.00
_cell.angle_gamma   90.00
#
_symmetry.space_group_name_H-M   'P 1'
#
loop_
_entity.id
_entity.type
_entity.pdbx_description
1 polymer ?
#
loop_
_entity_poly.entity_id
_entity_poly.type
_entity_poly.pdbx_seq_one_letter_code
_entity_poly.pdbx_strand_id
1 'polypeptide(L)'
;MLKRILHALGFIVANVIVMIILHGNSRQFWPKIPYLSLRNESTFEHTRLLFNTLLVVTIGQALIGKLPRERWVPRGIVLAALPASLPGLIFFGQRVLRLEGEASERYNLSLVPLLPIAATVLEEVLVDKLNPAAAEPHADYSHLV
;
A
#
# COMPACT_ATOMS: atom_id res chain seq x y z
N MET A 1 -14.69 -11.86 7.36
CA MET A 1 -13.27 -11.94 7.77
C MET A 1 -12.38 -12.57 6.71
N LEU A 2 -12.54 -13.86 6.35
CA LEU A 2 -11.68 -14.54 5.36
C LEU A 2 -11.59 -13.83 3.99
N LYS A 3 -12.72 -13.36 3.44
CA LYS A 3 -12.74 -12.59 2.19
C LYS A 3 -11.94 -11.27 2.26
N ARG A 4 -11.98 -10.56 3.40
CA ARG A 4 -11.18 -9.34 3.63
C ARG A 4 -9.68 -9.69 3.63
N ILE A 5 -9.29 -10.73 4.37
CA ILE A 5 -7.90 -11.19 4.45
C ILE A 5 -7.37 -11.60 3.07
N LEU A 6 -8.13 -12.37 2.29
CA LEU A 6 -7.73 -12.77 0.94
C LEU A 6 -7.59 -11.58 -0.01
N HIS A 7 -8.47 -10.58 0.10
CA HIS A 7 -8.38 -9.35 -0.69
C HIS A 7 -7.13 -8.55 -0.33
N ALA A 8 -6.85 -8.39 0.97
CA ALA A 8 -5.65 -7.72 1.47
C ALA A 8 -4.37 -8.45 1.04
N LEU A 9 -4.31 -9.77 1.21
CA LEU A 9 -3.17 -10.58 0.77
C LEU A 9 -2.96 -10.48 -0.75
N GLY A 10 -4.03 -10.57 -1.54
CA GLY A 10 -3.95 -10.41 -2.98
C GLY A 10 -3.42 -9.04 -3.39
N PHE A 11 -3.84 -7.98 -2.71
CA PHE A 11 -3.32 -6.63 -2.92
C PHE A 11 -1.84 -6.50 -2.54
N ILE A 12 -1.44 -7.01 -1.37
CA ILE A 12 -0.05 -6.97 -0.90
C ILE A 12 0.87 -7.70 -1.88
N VAL A 13 0.51 -8.94 -2.25
CA VAL A 13 1.29 -9.74 -3.20
C VAL A 13 1.36 -9.05 -4.57
N ALA A 14 0.25 -8.52 -5.07
CA ALA A 14 0.24 -7.78 -6.34
C ALA A 14 1.17 -6.55 -6.30
N ASN A 15 1.19 -5.79 -5.20
CA ASN A 15 2.10 -4.66 -5.05
C ASN A 15 3.55 -5.08 -5.00
N VAL A 16 3.88 -6.13 -4.26
CA VAL A 16 5.27 -6.62 -4.21
C VAL A 16 5.72 -7.09 -5.60
N ILE A 17 4.89 -7.84 -6.32
CA ILE A 17 5.20 -8.31 -7.69
C ILE A 17 5.35 -7.13 -8.64
N VAL A 18 4.39 -6.21 -8.67
CA VAL A 18 4.44 -5.03 -9.55
C VAL A 18 5.61 -4.12 -9.19
N MET A 19 5.92 -3.95 -7.90
CA MET A 19 7.11 -3.23 -7.44
C MET A 19 8.36 -3.88 -8.03
N ILE A 20 8.51 -5.21 -7.91
CA ILE A 20 9.64 -5.94 -8.48
C ILE A 20 9.73 -5.76 -10.00
N ILE A 21 8.59 -5.78 -10.71
CA ILE A 21 8.55 -5.60 -12.17
C ILE A 21 8.90 -4.17 -12.59
N LEU A 22 8.30 -3.16 -11.95
CA LEU A 22 8.50 -1.74 -12.27
C LEU A 22 9.87 -1.25 -11.83
N HIS A 23 10.37 -1.76 -10.70
CA HIS A 23 11.77 -1.61 -10.30
C HIS A 23 12.72 -2.40 -11.21
N GLY A 24 12.19 -3.39 -11.94
CA GLY A 24 12.85 -4.41 -12.76
C GLY A 24 13.56 -3.92 -14.02
N ASN A 25 14.15 -2.73 -13.98
CA ASN A 25 15.22 -2.31 -14.86
C ASN A 25 16.52 -2.00 -14.08
N SER A 26 17.18 -3.04 -13.55
CA SER A 26 18.63 -2.96 -13.23
C SER A 26 19.46 -4.12 -13.82
N ARG A 27 18.91 -4.73 -14.89
CA ARG A 27 19.47 -5.73 -15.83
C ARG A 27 19.17 -7.21 -15.52
N GLN A 28 17.90 -7.57 -15.75
CA GLN A 28 17.43 -8.91 -16.15
C GLN A 28 17.73 -10.08 -15.18
N PHE A 29 16.80 -10.29 -14.24
CA PHE A 29 16.51 -11.58 -13.57
C PHE A 29 17.46 -12.14 -12.49
N TRP A 30 18.15 -11.27 -11.73
CA TRP A 30 18.87 -11.61 -10.47
C TRP A 30 20.15 -12.45 -10.64
N PRO A 31 21.28 -12.01 -10.06
CA PRO A 31 22.12 -13.02 -9.41
C PRO A 31 22.72 -12.61 -8.06
N LYS A 32 22.62 -11.34 -7.63
CA LYS A 32 23.18 -10.88 -6.34
C LYS A 32 22.29 -9.76 -5.80
N ILE A 33 21.56 -10.00 -4.73
CA ILE A 33 20.69 -9.01 -4.06
C ILE A 33 21.59 -8.05 -3.27
N PRO A 34 21.86 -6.84 -3.81
CA PRO A 34 21.66 -5.61 -3.05
C PRO A 34 21.22 -4.44 -3.98
N TYR A 35 20.04 -4.57 -4.60
CA TYR A 35 19.52 -3.56 -5.56
C TYR A 35 18.09 -3.09 -5.30
N LEU A 36 17.45 -3.55 -4.23
CA LEU A 36 16.23 -2.94 -3.67
C LEU A 36 16.57 -1.88 -2.59
N SER A 37 17.86 -1.55 -2.48
CA SER A 37 18.41 -0.58 -1.55
C SER A 37 18.21 0.83 -2.07
N LEU A 38 17.65 1.73 -1.25
CA LEU A 38 17.54 3.16 -1.58
C LEU A 38 18.90 3.89 -1.62
N ARG A 39 20.01 3.16 -1.47
CA ARG A 39 21.34 3.74 -1.26
C ARG A 39 21.82 4.60 -2.44
N ASN A 40 21.39 4.30 -3.66
CA ASN A 40 21.87 4.96 -4.88
C ASN A 40 20.78 5.73 -5.66
N GLU A 41 19.53 5.69 -5.21
CA GLU A 41 18.40 6.31 -5.90
C GLU A 41 17.81 7.45 -5.05
N SER A 42 17.32 8.51 -5.70
CA SER A 42 16.76 9.64 -4.95
C SER A 42 15.45 9.24 -4.25
N THR A 43 15.17 9.84 -3.09
CA THR A 43 13.88 9.68 -2.40
C THR A 43 12.67 9.93 -3.31
N PHE A 44 12.82 10.82 -4.29
CA PHE A 44 11.79 11.13 -5.27
C PHE A 44 11.54 9.98 -6.25
N GLU A 45 12.58 9.33 -6.75
CA GLU A 45 12.43 8.15 -7.63
C GLU A 45 11.68 7.02 -6.93
N HIS A 46 11.98 6.77 -5.66
CA HIS A 46 11.28 5.77 -4.88
C HIS A 46 9.83 6.15 -4.60
N THR A 47 9.56 7.43 -4.37
CA THR A 47 8.19 7.93 -4.19
C THR A 47 7.39 7.74 -5.48
N ARG A 48 7.99 8.06 -6.63
CA ARG A 48 7.42 7.86 -7.96
C ARG A 48 7.18 6.38 -8.25
N LEU A 49 8.13 5.51 -7.92
CA LEU A 49 8.03 4.07 -8.09
C LEU A 49 6.88 3.51 -7.25
N LEU A 50 6.82 3.85 -5.95
CA LEU A 50 5.74 3.43 -5.06
C LEU A 50 4.37 3.90 -5.54
N PHE A 51 4.28 5.16 -5.98
CA PHE A 51 3.06 5.68 -6.60
C PHE A 51 2.66 4.88 -7.83
N ASN A 52 3.60 4.64 -8.76
CA ASN A 52 3.34 3.87 -9.98
C ASN A 52 2.92 2.43 -9.67
N THR A 53 3.55 1.77 -8.70
CA THR A 53 3.18 0.43 -8.27
C THR A 53 1.75 0.40 -7.75
N LEU A 54 1.42 1.28 -6.80
CA LEU A 54 0.08 1.34 -6.23
C LEU A 54 -0.95 1.67 -7.32
N LEU A 55 -0.62 2.60 -8.23
CA LEU A 55 -1.49 3.01 -9.33
C LEU A 55 -1.77 1.84 -10.29
N VAL A 56 -0.72 1.13 -10.73
CA VAL A 56 -0.85 -0.01 -11.64
C VAL A 56 -1.67 -1.13 -10.99
N VAL A 57 -1.42 -1.46 -9.72
CA VAL A 57 -2.22 -2.47 -9.01
C VAL A 57 -3.67 -2.02 -8.87
N THR A 58 -3.91 -0.75 -8.54
CA THR A 58 -5.25 -0.20 -8.40
C THR A 58 -6.03 -0.26 -9.71
N ILE A 59 -5.42 0.19 -10.81
CA ILE A 59 -6.00 0.14 -12.16
C ILE A 59 -6.24 -1.33 -12.53
N GLY A 60 -5.27 -2.21 -12.32
CA GLY A 60 -5.40 -3.64 -12.59
C GLY A 60 -6.59 -4.26 -11.86
N GLN A 61 -6.72 -4.00 -10.56
CA GLN A 61 -7.86 -4.47 -9.76
C GLN A 61 -9.20 -3.89 -10.23
N ALA A 62 -9.23 -2.61 -10.62
CA ALA A 62 -10.43 -1.99 -11.16
C ALA A 62 -10.86 -2.63 -12.49
N LEU A 63 -9.91 -2.88 -13.39
CA LEU A 63 -10.16 -3.49 -14.71
C LEU A 63 -10.71 -4.92 -14.61
N ILE A 64 -10.26 -5.71 -13.63
CA ILE A 64 -10.75 -7.09 -13.42
C ILE A 64 -11.96 -7.17 -12.46
N GLY A 65 -12.57 -6.03 -12.10
CA GLY A 65 -13.74 -5.99 -11.21
C GLY A 65 -13.46 -6.37 -9.75
N LYS A 66 -12.21 -6.32 -9.30
CA LYS A 66 -11.77 -6.64 -7.93
C LYS A 66 -11.63 -5.40 -7.02
N LEU A 67 -11.97 -4.21 -7.51
CA LEU A 67 -12.07 -2.97 -6.72
C LEU A 67 -13.54 -2.51 -6.61
N PRO A 68 -14.23 -2.88 -5.52
CA PRO A 68 -15.60 -2.42 -5.26
C PRO A 68 -15.70 -0.89 -5.18
N ARG A 69 -16.84 -0.32 -5.62
CA ARG A 69 -17.02 1.13 -5.74
C ARG A 69 -16.89 1.86 -4.40
N GLU A 70 -17.34 1.25 -3.32
CA GLU A 70 -17.22 1.78 -1.96
C GLU A 70 -15.77 2.00 -1.52
N ARG A 71 -14.81 1.35 -2.19
CA ARG A 71 -13.37 1.47 -1.92
C ARG A 71 -12.66 2.48 -2.81
N TRP A 72 -13.31 3.08 -3.80
CA TRP A 72 -12.64 3.98 -4.75
C TRP A 72 -12.07 5.23 -4.07
N VAL A 73 -12.85 5.87 -3.19
CA VAL A 73 -12.40 7.04 -2.43
C VAL A 73 -11.31 6.67 -1.41
N PRO A 74 -11.51 5.66 -0.52
CA PRO A 74 -10.44 5.14 0.34
C PRO A 74 -9.15 4.83 -0.42
N ARG A 75 -9.27 4.18 -1.57
CA ARG A 75 -8.14 3.82 -2.44
C ARG A 75 -7.41 5.05 -2.97
N GLY A 76 -8.15 6.06 -3.43
CA GLY A 76 -7.57 7.33 -3.90
C GLY A 76 -6.79 8.06 -2.80
N ILE A 77 -7.31 8.06 -1.57
CA ILE A 77 -6.62 8.63 -0.41
C ILE A 77 -5.33 7.86 -0.13
N VAL A 78 -5.39 6.52 -0.11
CA VAL A 78 -4.22 5.64 0.10
C VAL A 78 -3.17 5.87 -0.99
N LEU A 79 -3.58 6.00 -2.25
CA LEU A 79 -2.69 6.31 -3.39
C LEU A 79 -1.94 7.62 -3.23
N ALA A 80 -2.52 8.62 -2.58
CA ALA A 80 -1.86 9.90 -2.31
C ALA A 80 -1.02 9.85 -1.02
N ALA A 81 -1.57 9.30 0.06
CA ALA A 81 -0.99 9.34 1.38
C ALA A 81 0.27 8.47 1.51
N LEU A 82 0.27 7.27 0.93
CA LEU A 82 1.41 6.36 1.07
C LEU A 82 2.68 6.91 0.42
N PRO A 83 2.66 7.30 -0.87
CA PRO A 83 3.83 7.90 -1.51
C PRO A 83 4.28 9.17 -0.81
N ALA A 84 3.35 10.04 -0.41
CA ALA A 84 3.67 11.26 0.32
C ALA A 84 4.36 11.00 1.67
N SER A 85 4.11 9.85 2.30
CA SER A 85 4.75 9.48 3.57
C SER A 85 6.19 8.99 3.41
N LEU A 86 6.58 8.52 2.22
CA LEU A 86 7.87 7.86 2.00
C LEU A 86 9.08 8.76 2.33
N PRO A 87 9.12 10.05 1.92
CA PRO A 87 10.21 10.94 2.33
C PRO A 87 10.32 11.10 3.85
N GLY A 88 9.19 11.15 4.55
CA GLY A 88 9.14 11.22 6.00
C GLY A 88 9.67 9.94 6.67
N LEU A 89 9.33 8.77 6.14
CA LEU A 89 9.81 7.48 6.64
C LEU A 89 11.33 7.33 6.44
N ILE A 90 11.83 7.71 5.27
CA ILE A 90 13.28 7.68 4.99
C ILE A 90 14.02 8.65 5.92
N PHE A 91 13.49 9.87 6.09
CA PHE A 91 14.05 10.85 7.02
C PHE A 91 14.08 10.29 8.45
N PHE A 92 13.00 9.66 8.89
CA PHE A 92 12.92 9.06 10.22
C PHE A 92 13.99 7.97 10.41
N GLY A 93 14.14 7.05 9.44
CA GLY A 93 15.16 6.01 9.49
C GLY A 93 16.59 6.58 9.55
N GLN A 94 16.88 7.59 8.75
CA GLN A 94 18.22 8.17 8.66
C GLN A 94 18.57 9.12 9.81
N ARG A 95 17.63 9.97 10.24
CA ARG A 95 17.91 11.06 11.20
C ARG A 95 17.48 10.76 12.62
N VAL A 96 16.37 10.04 12.80
CA VAL A 96 15.84 9.73 14.14
C VAL A 96 16.45 8.42 14.63
N LEU A 97 16.37 7.37 13.82
CA LEU A 97 16.94 6.07 14.15
C LEU A 97 18.45 5.99 13.87
N ARG A 98 19.03 7.00 13.20
CA ARG A 98 20.46 7.08 12.86
C ARG A 98 20.97 5.80 12.19
N LEU A 99 20.15 5.21 11.33
CA LEU A 99 20.50 3.99 10.63
C LEU A 99 21.51 4.30 9.53
N GLU A 100 22.67 3.66 9.61
CA GLU A 100 23.75 3.81 8.64
C GLU A 100 24.07 2.47 7.95
N GLY A 101 24.64 2.55 6.74
CA GLY A 101 25.10 1.39 5.97
C GLY A 101 24.03 0.32 5.80
N GLU A 102 24.37 -0.91 6.19
CA GLU A 102 23.52 -2.10 6.02
C GLU A 102 22.19 -2.02 6.80
N ALA A 103 22.18 -1.36 7.96
CA ALA A 103 20.97 -1.24 8.77
C ALA A 103 19.90 -0.36 8.08
N SER A 104 20.34 0.71 7.40
CA SER A 104 19.47 1.56 6.59
C SER A 104 18.91 0.81 5.38
N GLU A 105 19.73 -0.02 4.75
CA GLU A 105 19.30 -0.88 3.64
C GLU A 105 18.23 -1.89 4.09
N ARG A 106 18.45 -2.60 5.20
CA ARG A 106 17.46 -3.53 5.76
C ARG A 106 16.15 -2.83 6.13
N TYR A 107 16.23 -1.64 6.73
CA TYR A 107 15.05 -0.81 7.02
C TYR A 107 14.27 -0.51 5.74
N ASN A 108 14.94 -0.02 4.71
CA ASN A 108 14.29 0.31 3.46
C ASN A 108 13.69 -0.91 2.74
N LEU A 109 14.40 -2.04 2.74
CA LEU A 109 13.90 -3.31 2.22
C LEU A 109 12.64 -3.76 2.96
N SER A 110 12.58 -3.55 4.27
CA SER A 110 11.41 -3.89 5.07
C SER A 110 10.20 -3.02 4.71
N LEU A 111 10.40 -1.79 4.20
CA LEU A 111 9.31 -0.93 3.76
C LEU A 111 8.57 -1.51 2.53
N VAL A 112 9.24 -2.31 1.70
CA VAL A 112 8.64 -2.91 0.49
C VAL A 112 7.38 -3.73 0.79
N PRO A 113 7.38 -4.69 1.75
CA PRO A 113 6.17 -5.38 2.17
C PRO A 113 5.34 -4.59 3.20
N LEU A 114 5.97 -3.77 4.05
CA LEU A 114 5.25 -3.04 5.11
C LEU A 114 4.33 -1.95 4.56
N LEU A 115 4.72 -1.26 3.49
CA LEU A 115 3.92 -0.19 2.90
C LEU A 115 2.59 -0.74 2.34
N PRO A 116 2.56 -1.79 1.49
CA PRO A 116 1.31 -2.40 1.08
C PRO A 116 0.43 -2.89 2.24
N ILE A 117 1.03 -3.41 3.32
CA ILE A 117 0.28 -3.78 4.52
C ILE A 117 -0.35 -2.54 5.15
N ALA A 118 0.43 -1.47 5.37
CA ALA A 118 -0.07 -0.21 5.89
C ALA A 118 -1.18 0.38 5.01
N ALA A 119 -1.05 0.27 3.68
CA ALA A 119 -2.10 0.66 2.74
C ALA A 119 -3.40 -0.10 2.95
N THR A 120 -3.34 -1.43 3.13
CA THR A 120 -4.55 -2.23 3.40
C THR A 120 -5.22 -1.83 4.70
N VAL A 121 -4.44 -1.64 5.78
CA VAL A 121 -4.98 -1.23 7.08
C VAL A 121 -5.60 0.15 6.99
N LEU A 122 -4.91 1.11 6.37
CA LEU A 122 -5.40 2.47 6.18
C LEU A 122 -6.68 2.48 5.34
N GLU A 123 -6.72 1.72 4.25
CA GLU A 123 -7.91 1.58 3.41
C GLU A 123 -9.09 1.01 4.21
N GLU A 124 -8.89 -0.04 5.02
CA GLU A 124 -9.96 -0.62 5.84
C GLU A 124 -10.51 0.40 6.85
N VAL A 125 -9.63 1.12 7.54
CA VAL A 125 -10.04 2.20 8.46
C VAL A 125 -10.83 3.27 7.72
N LEU A 126 -10.38 3.68 6.52
CA LEU A 126 -11.08 4.67 5.71
C LEU A 126 -12.43 4.16 5.20
N VAL A 127 -12.52 2.90 4.80
CA VAL A 127 -13.80 2.28 4.39
C VAL A 127 -14.77 2.29 5.55
N ASP A 128 -14.35 1.86 6.74
CA ASP A 128 -15.22 1.79 7.91
C ASP A 128 -15.65 3.19 8.38
N LYS A 129 -14.82 4.22 8.19
CA LYS A 129 -15.16 5.62 8.51
C LYS A 129 -16.02 6.32 7.47
N LEU A 130 -15.80 6.07 6.18
CA LEU A 130 -16.49 6.75 5.09
C LEU A 130 -17.80 6.05 4.69
N ASN A 131 -17.89 4.73 4.92
CA ASN A 131 -19.09 3.94 4.68
C ASN A 131 -19.46 3.17 5.97
N PRO A 132 -19.86 3.89 7.05
CA PRO A 132 -20.34 3.22 8.24
C PRO A 132 -21.52 2.31 7.88
N ALA A 133 -21.54 1.10 8.42
CA ALA A 133 -22.69 0.21 8.25
C ALA A 133 -23.93 0.98 8.71
N ALA A 134 -24.93 1.10 7.84
CA ALA A 134 -26.22 1.64 8.24
C ALA A 134 -26.68 0.85 9.47
N ALA A 135 -27.05 1.56 10.55
CA ALA A 135 -27.74 0.94 11.66
C ALA A 135 -28.87 0.09 11.07
N GLU A 136 -28.95 -1.19 11.47
CA GLU A 136 -30.06 -2.04 11.03
C GLU A 136 -31.34 -1.24 11.20
N PRO A 137 -32.22 -1.20 10.18
CA PRO A 137 -33.53 -0.60 10.38
C PRO A 137 -34.19 -1.49 11.43
N HIS A 138 -34.18 -1.06 12.69
CA HIS A 138 -35.11 -1.55 13.68
C HIS A 138 -36.47 -1.29 13.04
N ALA A 139 -37.07 -2.37 12.53
CA ALA A 139 -38.43 -2.32 12.01
C ALA A 139 -39.28 -1.80 13.17
N ASP A 140 -39.69 -0.55 13.06
CA ASP A 140 -40.49 0.10 14.07
C ASP A 140 -41.90 -0.47 13.98
N TYR A 141 -42.19 -1.49 14.78
CA TYR A 141 -43.50 -2.12 14.88
C TYR A 141 -44.49 -1.34 15.78
N SER A 142 -44.16 -0.10 16.17
CA SER A 142 -45.02 0.75 17.03
C SER A 142 -46.41 1.03 16.48
N HIS A 143 -46.64 0.82 15.19
CA HIS A 143 -47.92 1.00 14.52
C HIS A 143 -48.79 -0.26 14.46
N LEU A 144 -48.35 -1.38 15.06
CA LEU A 144 -49.07 -2.65 15.08
C LEU A 144 -49.78 -2.96 16.42
N VAL A 145 -49.89 -1.98 17.33
CA VAL A 145 -50.54 -2.14 18.66
C VAL A 145 -51.65 -1.12 18.83
#